data_AF-A0A969DMS6-F1
#
_entry.id   AF-A0A969DMS6-F1
#
_cell.length_a   1.000
_cell.length_b   1.000
_cell.length_c   1.000
_cell.angle_alpha   90.00
_cell.angle_beta   90.00
_cell.angle_gamma   90.00
#
_symmetry.space_group_name_H-M   'P 1'
#
loop_
_entity.id
_entity.type
_entity.pdbx_description
1 polymer ?
#
loop_
_entity_poly.entity_id
_entity_poly.type
_entity_poly.pdbx_seq_one_letter_code
_entity_poly.pdbx_strand_id
1 'polypeptide(L)'
;MTLAETQSGEVRIPKNMHLIEKANSLVFEYSWFKPKYIVSLVATPLFIYFLVNSSFILGDFSELTLPVYILLGLGAAVIYFSLAKLMNTTSIFVNNQEIVVRSGPLPWDKTWCCPKQN
;
A
#
# COMPACT_ATOMS: atom_id res chain seq x y z
N MET A 1 -8.62 28.40 -37.05
CA MET A 1 -9.16 27.33 -36.18
C MET A 1 -8.14 26.21 -36.22
N THR A 2 -7.23 26.22 -35.25
CA THR A 2 -5.97 25.49 -35.29
C THR A 2 -6.12 24.26 -34.41
N LEU A 3 -6.08 23.06 -35.00
CA LEU A 3 -6.10 21.80 -34.27
C LEU A 3 -4.81 21.71 -33.46
N ALA A 4 -4.94 21.72 -32.13
CA ALA A 4 -3.82 21.53 -31.24
C ALA A 4 -3.28 20.10 -31.45
N GLU A 5 -2.06 19.99 -31.96
CA GLU A 5 -1.29 18.75 -31.95
C GLU A 5 -1.11 18.32 -30.50
N THR A 6 -1.89 17.31 -30.08
CA THR A 6 -1.68 16.61 -28.81
C THR A 6 -0.32 15.93 -28.92
N GLN A 7 0.72 16.58 -28.39
CA GLN A 7 2.05 16.01 -28.33
C GLN A 7 1.96 14.66 -27.61
N SER A 8 2.23 13.59 -28.35
CA SER A 8 2.42 12.24 -27.84
C SER A 8 3.72 12.23 -27.04
N GLY A 9 3.65 12.79 -25.84
CA GLY A 9 4.71 12.66 -24.85
C GLY A 9 4.80 11.20 -24.47
N GLU A 10 5.96 10.58 -24.64
CA GLU A 10 6.22 9.21 -24.22
C GLU A 10 5.82 9.05 -22.74
N VAL A 11 4.72 8.35 -22.48
CA VAL A 11 4.25 8.09 -21.13
C VAL A 11 5.17 7.04 -20.51
N ARG A 12 6.07 7.47 -19.62
CA ARG A 12 6.94 6.56 -18.88
C ARG A 12 6.12 5.78 -17.85
N ILE A 13 5.88 4.50 -18.13
CA ILE A 13 5.22 3.58 -17.20
C ILE A 13 6.14 3.34 -15.99
N PRO A 14 5.65 3.52 -14.75
CA PRO A 14 6.44 3.26 -13.55
C PRO A 14 6.79 1.77 -13.44
N LYS A 15 7.98 1.45 -12.93
CA LYS A 15 8.52 0.07 -12.84
C LYS A 15 7.63 -0.93 -12.10
N ASN A 16 6.73 -0.46 -11.25
CA ASN A 16 5.84 -1.29 -10.43
C ASN A 16 4.43 -1.44 -11.03
N MET A 17 4.26 -1.05 -12.30
CA MET A 17 3.00 -1.16 -13.02
C MET A 17 3.15 -2.18 -14.13
N HIS A 18 2.28 -3.19 -14.11
CA HIS A 18 2.21 -4.21 -15.13
C HIS A 18 0.97 -3.97 -15.98
N LEU A 19 1.18 -3.90 -17.29
CA LEU A 19 0.12 -3.81 -18.28
C LEU A 19 -0.07 -5.19 -18.90
N ILE A 20 -1.25 -5.77 -18.75
CA ILE A 20 -1.63 -7.05 -19.34
C ILE A 20 -2.73 -6.76 -20.36
N GLU A 21 -2.39 -6.89 -21.64
CA GLU A 21 -3.33 -6.76 -22.73
C GLU A 21 -3.93 -8.13 -23.07
N LYS A 22 -5.27 -8.21 -23.06
CA LYS A 22 -6.05 -9.37 -23.48
C LYS A 22 -6.94 -8.95 -24.65
N ALA A 23 -7.44 -9.92 -25.42
CA ALA A 23 -8.17 -9.69 -26.66
C ALA A 23 -9.29 -8.62 -26.58
N ASN A 24 -10.00 -8.52 -25.45
CA ASN A 24 -11.08 -7.55 -25.22
C ASN A 24 -10.94 -6.77 -23.90
N SER A 25 -9.81 -6.88 -23.21
CA SER A 25 -9.65 -6.21 -21.93
C SER A 25 -8.21 -5.82 -21.65
N LEU A 26 -8.07 -4.74 -20.91
CA LEU A 26 -6.80 -4.19 -20.55
C LEU A 26 -6.74 -4.13 -19.03
N VAL A 27 -5.77 -4.83 -18.45
CA VAL A 27 -5.61 -4.94 -17.00
C VAL A 27 -4.32 -4.23 -16.61
N PHE A 28 -4.47 -3.22 -15.75
CA PHE A 28 -3.34 -2.59 -15.08
C PHE A 28 -3.24 -3.11 -13.66
N GLU A 29 -2.08 -3.65 -13.30
CA GLU A 29 -1.78 -4.06 -11.94
C GLU A 29 -0.68 -3.17 -11.37
N TYR A 30 -0.92 -2.61 -10.19
CA TYR A 30 0.02 -1.79 -9.48
C TYR A 30 0.30 -2.39 -8.09
N SER A 31 1.54 -2.82 -7.89
CA SER A 31 1.99 -3.33 -6.60
C SER A 31 2.47 -2.20 -5.69
N TRP A 32 1.94 -2.17 -4.46
CA TRP A 32 2.35 -1.21 -3.44
C TRP A 32 3.67 -1.64 -2.76
N PHE A 33 4.14 -2.84 -3.11
CA PHE A 33 5.34 -3.44 -2.59
C PHE A 33 6.56 -2.55 -2.78
N LYS A 34 7.28 -2.32 -1.69
CA LYS A 34 8.61 -1.72 -1.69
C LYS A 34 9.49 -2.49 -0.70
N PRO A 35 10.73 -2.85 -1.06
CA PRO A 35 11.63 -3.64 -0.20
C PRO A 35 11.82 -3.06 1.21
N LYS A 36 11.74 -1.72 1.36
CA LYS A 36 11.83 -1.05 2.66
C LYS A 36 10.79 -1.52 3.69
N TYR A 37 9.62 -1.98 3.24
CA TYR A 37 8.58 -2.48 4.14
C TYR A 37 8.94 -3.86 4.70
N ILE A 38 9.69 -4.69 3.97
CA ILE A 38 10.24 -5.95 4.50
C ILE A 38 11.25 -5.64 5.59
N VAL A 39 12.17 -4.71 5.34
CA VAL A 39 13.18 -4.30 6.33
C VAL A 39 12.49 -3.80 7.61
N SER A 40 11.45 -2.97 7.48
CA SER A 40 10.66 -2.51 8.62
C SER A 40 9.98 -3.66 9.35
N LEU A 41 9.43 -4.64 8.63
CA LEU A 41 8.70 -5.77 9.21
C LEU A 41 9.62 -6.71 10.01
N VAL A 42 10.93 -6.72 9.72
CA VAL A 42 11.93 -7.47 10.51
C VAL A 42 12.52 -6.61 11.63
N ALA A 43 12.86 -5.36 11.34
CA ALA A 43 13.51 -4.46 12.30
C ALA A 43 12.58 -4.06 13.45
N THR A 44 11.29 -3.83 13.18
CA THR A 44 10.34 -3.38 14.20
C THR A 44 10.09 -4.44 15.28
N PRO A 45 9.81 -5.72 14.98
CA PRO A 45 9.71 -6.76 16.02
C PRO A 45 11.00 -6.94 16.83
N LEU A 46 12.16 -6.81 16.18
CA LEU A 46 13.45 -6.89 16.88
C LEU A 46 13.59 -5.73 17.87
N PHE A 47 13.25 -4.50 17.46
CA PHE A 47 13.24 -3.34 18.33
C PHE A 47 12.24 -3.49 19.49
N ILE A 48 11.02 -3.96 19.21
CA ILE A 48 10.00 -4.24 20.24
C ILE A 48 10.51 -5.28 21.23
N TYR A 49 11.15 -6.34 20.77
CA TYR A 49 11.73 -7.36 21.65
C TYR A 49 12.75 -6.75 22.63
N PHE A 50 13.67 -5.90 22.16
CA PHE A 50 14.60 -5.20 23.04
C PHE A 50 13.91 -4.27 24.01
N LEU A 51 12.87 -3.57 23.55
CA LEU A 51 12.09 -2.65 24.36
C LEU A 51 11.36 -3.38 25.49
N VAL A 52 10.79 -4.55 25.20
CA VAL A 52 10.07 -5.39 26.17
C VAL A 52 10.99 -6.03 27.21
N ASN A 53 12.20 -6.43 26.81
CA ASN A 53 13.20 -6.98 27.75
C ASN A 53 13.94 -5.90 28.56
N SER A 54 13.64 -4.62 28.33
CA SER A 54 14.27 -3.54 29.09
C SER A 54 13.69 -3.44 30.50
N SER A 55 14.49 -2.94 31.44
CA SER A 55 14.06 -2.70 32.83
C SER A 55 12.96 -1.63 32.98
N PHE A 56 12.56 -0.98 31.88
CA PHE A 56 11.52 0.04 31.89
C PHE A 56 10.10 -0.55 31.88
N ILE A 57 9.92 -1.85 31.64
CA ILE A 57 8.62 -2.52 31.70
C ILE A 57 8.52 -3.32 33.01
N LEU A 58 8.51 -2.62 34.14
CA LEU A 58 8.27 -3.24 35.45
C LEU A 58 6.77 -3.40 35.77
N GLY A 59 5.88 -3.17 34.79
CA GLY A 59 4.44 -3.38 34.91
C GLY A 59 3.67 -2.23 35.57
N ASP A 60 4.35 -1.13 35.92
CA ASP A 60 3.73 0.07 36.47
C ASP A 60 3.46 1.12 35.36
N PHE A 61 2.31 1.78 35.41
CA PHE A 61 1.92 2.88 34.51
C PHE A 61 2.39 4.23 35.08
N SER A 62 3.69 4.35 35.32
CA SER A 62 4.29 5.62 35.75
C SER A 62 4.61 6.52 34.57
N GLU A 63 4.85 7.81 34.83
CA GLU A 63 5.28 8.78 33.82
C GLU A 63 6.56 8.34 33.09
N LEU A 64 7.42 7.56 33.76
CA LEU A 64 8.65 7.00 33.19
C LEU A 64 8.39 5.87 32.19
N THR A 65 7.32 5.10 32.36
CA THR A 65 6.99 3.95 31.48
C THR A 65 6.08 4.33 30.32
N LEU A 66 5.36 5.45 30.42
CA LEU A 66 4.46 5.94 29.37
C LEU A 66 5.11 6.08 27.98
N PRO A 67 6.35 6.61 27.84
CA PRO A 67 7.03 6.64 26.54
C PRO A 67 7.24 5.26 25.92
N VAL A 68 7.47 4.23 26.75
CA VAL A 68 7.68 2.85 26.29
C VAL A 68 6.40 2.29 25.66
N TYR A 69 5.25 2.51 26.30
CA TYR A 69 3.95 2.10 25.75
C TYR A 69 3.60 2.85 24.45
N ILE A 70 3.95 4.13 24.34
CA ILE A 70 3.80 4.88 23.08
C ILE A 70 4.65 4.25 21.97
N LEU A 71 5.92 3.92 22.27
CA LEU A 71 6.81 3.26 21.31
C LEU A 71 6.30 1.87 20.88
N LEU A 72 5.72 1.10 21.81
CA LEU A 72 5.05 -0.17 21.48
C LEU A 72 3.87 0.04 20.55
N GLY A 73 3.02 1.03 20.84
CA GLY A 73 1.88 1.40 19.98
C GLY A 73 2.31 1.82 18.58
N LEU A 74 3.35 2.65 18.48
CA LEU A 74 3.95 3.04 17.20
C LEU A 74 4.54 1.84 16.46
N GLY A 75 5.22 0.93 17.16
CA GLY A 75 5.75 -0.30 16.59
C GLY A 75 4.65 -1.19 15.98
N ALA A 76 3.54 -1.37 16.71
CA ALA A 76 2.38 -2.10 16.20
C ALA A 76 1.78 -1.44 14.94
N ALA A 77 1.64 -0.10 14.94
CA ALA A 77 1.15 0.65 13.78
C ALA A 77 2.09 0.51 12.57
N VAL A 78 3.41 0.54 12.78
CA VAL A 78 4.42 0.36 11.73
C VAL A 78 4.37 -1.04 11.13
N ILE A 79 4.23 -2.08 11.96
CA ILE A 79 4.06 -3.47 11.50
C ILE A 79 2.80 -3.57 10.64
N TYR A 80 1.66 -3.09 11.15
CA TYR A 80 0.40 -3.11 10.43
C TYR A 80 0.50 -2.38 9.08
N PHE A 81 1.04 -1.16 9.07
CA PHE A 81 1.20 -0.38 7.85
C PHE A 81 2.13 -1.07 6.84
N SER A 82 3.24 -1.65 7.31
CA SER A 82 4.18 -2.38 6.46
C SER A 82 3.51 -3.61 5.84
N LEU A 83 2.77 -4.38 6.63
CA LEU A 83 2.04 -5.54 6.15
C LEU A 83 0.98 -5.15 5.11
N ALA A 84 0.19 -4.11 5.40
CA ALA A 84 -0.77 -3.57 4.44
C ALA A 84 -0.06 -3.19 3.14
N LYS A 85 1.03 -2.41 3.19
CA LYS A 85 1.77 -2.02 1.98
C LYS A 85 2.38 -3.19 1.21
N LEU A 86 2.75 -4.28 1.89
CA LEU A 86 3.30 -5.48 1.24
C LEU A 86 2.22 -6.30 0.54
N MET A 87 1.04 -6.43 1.14
CA MET A 87 -0.03 -7.29 0.61
C MET A 87 -0.94 -6.57 -0.38
N ASN A 88 -1.05 -5.23 -0.30
CA ASN A 88 -1.99 -4.49 -1.13
C ASN A 88 -1.53 -4.39 -2.57
N THR A 89 -2.47 -4.71 -3.47
CA THR A 89 -2.34 -4.51 -4.91
C THR A 89 -3.54 -3.72 -5.39
N THR A 90 -3.32 -2.84 -6.37
CA THR A 90 -4.41 -2.14 -7.06
C THR A 90 -4.50 -2.68 -8.47
N SER A 91 -5.69 -3.14 -8.85
CA SER A 91 -5.96 -3.66 -10.17
C SER A 91 -7.05 -2.84 -10.83
N ILE A 92 -6.75 -2.29 -12.01
CA ILE A 92 -7.70 -1.54 -12.84
C ILE A 92 -8.00 -2.40 -14.06
N PHE A 93 -9.25 -2.79 -14.20
CA PHE A 93 -9.74 -3.55 -15.34
C PHE A 93 -10.51 -2.60 -16.25
N VAL A 94 -10.08 -2.53 -17.50
CA VAL A 94 -10.73 -1.74 -18.55
C VAL A 94 -11.27 -2.69 -19.59
N ASN A 95 -12.57 -2.63 -19.83
CA ASN A 95 -13.25 -3.33 -20.92
C ASN A 95 -14.02 -2.29 -21.76
N ASN A 96 -14.52 -2.70 -22.92
CA ASN A 96 -15.33 -1.86 -23.80
C ASN A 96 -16.61 -1.35 -23.14
N GLN A 97 -17.14 -2.04 -22.13
CA GLN A 97 -18.40 -1.71 -21.46
C GLN A 97 -18.22 -0.96 -20.13
N GLU A 98 -17.17 -1.29 -19.37
CA GLU A 98 -17.00 -0.81 -18.00
C GLU A 98 -15.53 -0.65 -17.61
N ILE A 99 -15.31 0.21 -16.62
CA ILE A 99 -14.04 0.34 -15.92
C ILE A 99 -14.27 -0.11 -14.48
N VAL A 100 -13.52 -1.12 -14.05
CA VAL A 100 -13.59 -1.67 -12.69
C VAL A 100 -12.26 -1.43 -12.00
N VAL A 101 -12.27 -0.61 -10.95
CA VAL A 101 -11.10 -0.33 -10.13
C VAL A 101 -11.23 -1.12 -8.83
N ARG A 102 -10.32 -2.05 -8.60
CA ARG A 102 -10.16 -2.76 -7.33
C ARG A 102 -8.96 -2.18 -6.60
N SER A 103 -9.22 -1.48 -5.51
CA SER A 103 -8.18 -0.85 -4.69
C SER A 103 -8.56 -0.95 -3.23
N GLY A 104 -7.67 -1.45 -2.38
CA GLY A 104 -7.93 -1.45 -0.95
C GLY A 104 -6.76 -1.97 -0.14
N PRO A 105 -6.60 -1.47 1.09
CA PRO A 105 -5.88 -2.21 2.10
C PRO A 105 -6.69 -3.40 2.59
N LEU A 106 -6.09 -4.59 2.59
CA LEU A 106 -6.67 -5.75 3.26
C LEU A 106 -7.08 -5.37 4.70
N PRO A 107 -8.27 -5.75 5.17
CA PRO A 107 -9.31 -6.53 4.49
C PRO A 107 -10.37 -5.70 3.71
N TRP A 108 -10.27 -4.38 3.64
CA TRP A 108 -11.29 -3.51 3.02
C TRP A 108 -11.00 -3.25 1.55
N ASP A 109 -11.24 -4.27 0.72
CA ASP A 109 -11.23 -4.11 -0.73
C ASP A 109 -12.39 -3.22 -1.18
N LYS A 110 -12.07 -2.05 -1.74
CA LYS A 110 -13.08 -1.21 -2.40
C LYS A 110 -13.06 -1.53 -3.88
N THR A 111 -14.23 -1.91 -4.40
CA THR A 111 -14.46 -2.06 -5.83
C THR A 111 -15.31 -0.89 -6.30
N TRP A 112 -14.80 -0.13 -7.26
CA TRP A 112 -15.52 0.95 -7.93
C TRP A 112 -15.80 0.52 -9.36
N CYS A 113 -17.07 0.49 -9.74
CA CYS A 113 -17.50 0.21 -11.11
C CYS A 113 -18.04 1.50 -11.73
N CYS A 114 -17.42 1.95 -12.81
CA CYS A 114 -17.90 3.08 -13.61
C CYS A 114 -18.36 2.56 -14.98
N PRO A 115 -19.65 2.64 -15.32
CA PRO A 115 -20.11 2.36 -16.66
C PRO A 115 -19.60 3.43 -17.62
N LYS A 116 -19.23 3.03 -18.84
CA LYS A 116 -18.80 3.99 -19.86
C LYS A 116 -20.00 4.79 -20.33
N GLN A 117 -19.98 6.12 -20.16
CA GLN A 117 -20.95 7.00 -20.82
C GLN A 117 -20.61 7.04 -22.31
N ASN A 118 -21.54 6.54 -23.14
CA ASN A 118 -21.46 6.57 -24.60
C ASN A 118 -21.56 7.99 -25.15
#